data_AF-A0A535K8N3-F1
#
_entry.id   AF-A0A535K8N3-F1
#
_cell.length_a   1.000
_cell.length_b   1.000
_cell.length_c   1.000
_cell.angle_alpha   90.00
_cell.angle_beta   90.00
_cell.angle_gamma   90.00
#
_symmetry.space_group_name_H-M   'P 1'
#
loop_
_entity.id
_entity.type
_entity.pdbx_description
1 polymer ?
#
loop_
_entity_poly.entity_id
_entity_poly.type
_entity_poly.pdbx_seq_one_letter_code
_entity_poly.pdbx_strand_id
1 'polypeptide(L)'
;MLALSFSVCTVISTLALGTTAAARPEWCEEDPVFLVNGALVDVTTAFPAEYLSAIKEPVAFELLVPSNAIAAVVALPGSVPMTAKITRSLPANGLLSLGVPVVVKVTVKASASFDTKTTVTGTYLRLSSAAYGKSNVTTFVRYTLIGL
;
A
#
# COMPACT_ATOMS: atom_id res chain seq x y z
N MET A 1 -22.34 57.05 -2.28
CA MET A 1 -21.88 56.14 -3.34
C MET A 1 -20.78 55.15 -2.92
N LEU A 2 -20.29 55.14 -1.67
CA LEU A 2 -19.25 54.17 -1.24
C LEU A 2 -19.77 52.82 -0.72
N ALA A 3 -21.01 52.77 -0.20
CA ALA A 3 -21.56 51.56 0.43
C ALA A 3 -21.96 50.46 -0.57
N LEU A 4 -22.33 50.84 -1.80
CA LEU A 4 -22.72 49.88 -2.85
C LEU A 4 -21.52 49.06 -3.34
N SER A 5 -20.35 49.69 -3.43
CA SER A 5 -19.11 49.07 -3.93
C SER A 5 -18.57 48.00 -2.96
N PHE A 6 -18.71 48.20 -1.66
CA PHE A 6 -18.28 47.24 -0.64
C PHE A 6 -19.13 45.95 -0.64
N SER A 7 -20.43 46.08 -0.90
CA SER A 7 -21.37 44.95 -0.92
C SER A 7 -21.19 44.07 -2.16
N VAL A 8 -20.89 44.68 -3.31
CA VAL A 8 -20.61 43.94 -4.55
C VAL A 8 -19.31 43.14 -4.45
N CYS A 9 -18.26 43.71 -3.86
CA CYS A 9 -16.99 43.02 -3.67
C CYS A 9 -17.11 41.80 -2.74
N THR A 10 -17.91 41.89 -1.67
CA THR A 10 -18.08 40.77 -0.72
C THR A 10 -18.85 39.60 -1.34
N VAL A 11 -19.86 39.87 -2.17
CA VAL A 11 -20.61 38.82 -2.89
C VAL A 11 -19.72 38.10 -3.93
N ILE A 12 -18.89 38.84 -4.68
CA ILE A 12 -17.96 38.24 -5.65
C ILE A 12 -16.90 37.39 -4.93
N SER A 13 -16.39 37.82 -3.77
CA SER A 13 -15.45 37.02 -2.98
C SER A 13 -16.06 35.72 -2.46
N THR A 14 -17.35 35.72 -2.08
CA THR A 14 -18.03 34.48 -1.64
C THR A 14 -18.30 33.50 -2.79
N LEU A 15 -18.52 33.99 -4.01
CA LEU A 15 -18.71 33.14 -5.20
C LEU A 15 -17.38 32.53 -5.69
N ALA A 16 -16.26 33.24 -5.56
CA ALA A 16 -14.94 32.74 -5.92
C ALA A 16 -14.42 31.64 -4.95
N LEU A 17 -14.82 31.71 -3.68
CA LEU A 17 -14.49 30.71 -2.65
C LEU A 17 -15.43 29.49 -2.65
N GLY A 18 -16.52 29.53 -3.42
CA GLY A 18 -17.44 28.41 -3.64
C GLY A 18 -16.94 27.38 -4.65
N THR A 19 -15.71 27.55 -5.16
CA THR A 19 -15.05 26.50 -5.94
C THR A 19 -14.86 25.29 -5.04
N THR A 20 -15.55 24.20 -5.36
CA THR A 20 -15.42 22.93 -4.66
C THR A 20 -13.94 22.61 -4.55
N ALA A 21 -13.42 22.58 -3.32
CA ALA A 21 -12.13 21.97 -3.09
C ALA A 21 -12.22 20.55 -3.64
N ALA A 22 -11.56 20.31 -4.78
CA ALA A 22 -11.38 18.97 -5.30
C ALA A 22 -10.47 18.26 -4.30
N ALA A 23 -11.06 17.79 -3.21
CA ALA A 23 -10.41 16.88 -2.29
C ALA A 23 -9.93 15.73 -3.16
N ARG A 24 -8.61 15.58 -3.27
CA ARG A 24 -8.01 14.43 -3.95
C ARG A 24 -8.64 13.18 -3.32
N PRO A 25 -8.83 12.10 -4.08
CA PRO A 25 -9.36 10.86 -3.53
C PRO A 25 -8.59 10.54 -2.25
N GLU A 26 -9.28 10.46 -1.12
CA GLU A 26 -8.67 9.98 0.11
C GLU A 26 -8.28 8.52 -0.13
N TRP A 27 -7.03 8.16 0.18
CA TRP A 27 -6.54 6.80 -0.01
C TRP A 27 -6.47 6.13 1.37
N CYS A 28 -7.06 4.95 1.48
CA CYS A 28 -6.80 4.07 2.61
C CYS A 28 -5.51 3.31 2.32
N GLU A 29 -4.63 3.23 3.32
CA GLU A 29 -3.34 2.54 3.25
C GLU A 29 -3.30 1.43 4.31
N GLU A 30 -2.85 0.25 3.89
CA GLU A 30 -2.66 -0.91 4.75
C GLU A 30 -1.19 -1.33 4.68
N ASP A 31 -0.49 -1.34 5.82
CA ASP A 31 0.98 -1.29 5.86
C ASP A 31 1.63 -2.40 6.70
N PRO A 32 1.41 -3.70 6.41
CA PRO A 32 2.09 -4.76 7.16
C PRO A 32 3.62 -4.67 7.04
N VAL A 33 4.29 -4.82 8.18
CA VAL A 33 5.74 -4.85 8.28
C VAL A 33 6.21 -6.29 8.47
N PHE A 34 7.12 -6.74 7.62
CA PHE A 34 7.76 -8.04 7.69
C PHE A 34 9.24 -7.89 8.03
N LEU A 35 9.81 -8.90 8.69
CA LEU A 35 11.25 -9.07 8.86
C LEU A 35 11.68 -10.23 7.95
N VAL A 36 12.70 -10.05 7.12
CA VAL A 36 13.27 -11.08 6.25
C VAL A 36 14.79 -11.06 6.37
N ASN A 37 15.40 -12.12 6.89
CA ASN A 37 16.84 -12.25 7.14
C ASN A 37 17.44 -11.03 7.89
N GLY A 38 16.69 -10.44 8.83
CA GLY A 38 17.12 -9.26 9.59
C GLY A 38 16.80 -7.91 8.94
N ALA A 39 16.32 -7.89 7.69
CA ALA A 39 15.84 -6.68 7.02
C ALA A 39 14.35 -6.45 7.27
N LEU A 40 13.96 -5.23 7.65
CA LEU A 40 12.54 -4.87 7.67
C LEU A 40 12.08 -4.53 6.24
N VAL A 41 10.87 -4.97 5.95
CA VAL A 41 10.16 -4.81 4.70
C VAL A 41 8.80 -4.25 5.04
N ASP A 42 8.58 -3.01 4.66
CA ASP A 42 7.29 -2.35 4.74
C ASP A 42 6.53 -2.60 3.42
N VAL A 43 5.27 -3.01 3.52
CA VAL A 43 4.41 -3.29 2.37
C VAL A 43 3.15 -2.46 2.51
N THR A 44 3.06 -1.37 1.76
CA THR A 44 1.90 -0.48 1.72
C THR A 44 0.98 -0.84 0.58
N THR A 45 -0.27 -1.17 0.85
CA THR A 45 -1.31 -1.27 -0.17
C THR A 45 -2.33 -0.15 -0.01
N ALA A 46 -2.38 0.73 -1.02
CA ALA A 46 -3.30 1.86 -1.10
C ALA A 46 -4.50 1.56 -2.02
N PHE A 47 -5.69 1.99 -1.61
CA PHE A 47 -6.90 2.00 -2.43
C PHE A 47 -7.82 3.19 -2.08
N PRO A 48 -8.75 3.59 -2.97
CA PRO A 48 -9.60 4.76 -2.71
C PRO A 48 -10.57 4.51 -1.53
N ALA A 49 -10.63 5.45 -0.60
CA ALA A 49 -11.39 5.34 0.64
C ALA A 49 -12.91 5.22 0.42
N GLU A 50 -13.42 5.70 -0.71
CA GLU A 50 -14.82 5.51 -1.12
C GLU A 50 -15.23 4.02 -1.20
N TYR A 51 -14.26 3.12 -1.41
CA TYR A 51 -14.49 1.67 -1.46
C TYR A 51 -14.26 0.95 -0.13
N LEU A 52 -13.98 1.64 0.98
CA LEU A 52 -13.76 1.01 2.28
C LEU A 52 -14.96 0.15 2.72
N SER A 53 -16.18 0.63 2.48
CA SER A 53 -17.42 -0.12 2.76
C SER A 53 -17.65 -1.32 1.81
N ALA A 54 -16.95 -1.36 0.68
CA ALA A 54 -17.04 -2.44 -0.29
C ALA A 54 -16.11 -3.62 0.04
N ILE A 55 -15.13 -3.45 0.94
CA ILE A 55 -14.25 -4.53 1.41
C ILE A 55 -15.06 -5.59 2.15
N LYS A 56 -14.91 -6.87 1.75
CA LYS A 56 -15.71 -7.98 2.30
C LYS A 56 -14.94 -8.92 3.20
N GLU A 57 -13.63 -8.98 3.04
CA GLU A 57 -12.74 -9.82 3.82
C GLU A 57 -11.50 -9.02 4.24
N PRO A 58 -10.78 -9.45 5.29
CA PRO A 58 -9.51 -8.85 5.63
C PRO A 58 -8.56 -8.80 4.43
N VAL A 59 -7.80 -7.71 4.27
CA VAL A 59 -6.80 -7.62 3.20
C VAL A 59 -5.74 -8.70 3.42
N ALA A 60 -5.55 -9.56 2.43
CA ALA A 60 -4.69 -10.73 2.56
C ALA A 60 -3.32 -10.47 1.95
N PHE A 61 -2.29 -10.51 2.80
CA PHE A 61 -0.89 -10.41 2.43
C PHE A 61 -0.21 -11.77 2.58
N GLU A 62 0.39 -12.28 1.52
CA GLU A 62 1.23 -13.48 1.56
C GLU A 62 2.64 -13.15 1.06
N LEU A 63 3.62 -13.31 1.94
CA LEU A 63 5.04 -13.15 1.65
C LEU A 63 5.64 -14.49 1.27
N LEU A 64 6.06 -14.64 0.02
CA LEU A 64 6.84 -15.79 -0.44
C LEU A 64 8.33 -15.49 -0.26
N VAL A 65 9.01 -16.36 0.47
CA VAL A 65 10.46 -16.27 0.72
C VAL A 65 11.15 -17.60 0.37
N PRO A 66 12.49 -17.60 0.22
CA PRO A 66 13.28 -18.82 0.02
C PRO A 66 13.11 -19.79 1.18
N SER A 67 13.23 -21.09 0.91
CA SER A 67 13.07 -22.13 1.92
C SER A 67 14.05 -22.01 3.10
N ASN A 68 15.22 -21.41 2.87
CA ASN A 68 16.26 -21.16 3.87
C ASN A 68 16.21 -19.76 4.49
N ALA A 69 15.24 -18.92 4.15
CA ALA A 69 15.12 -17.57 4.72
C ALA A 69 14.39 -17.57 6.07
N ILE A 70 14.91 -16.77 7.00
CA ILE A 70 14.25 -16.43 8.26
C ILE A 70 13.30 -15.27 7.96
N ALA A 71 12.01 -15.43 8.25
CA ALA A 71 11.05 -14.37 8.07
C ALA A 71 9.97 -14.38 9.17
N ALA A 72 9.51 -13.20 9.55
CA ALA A 72 8.49 -12.97 10.58
C ALA A 72 7.59 -11.79 10.22
N VAL A 73 6.35 -11.81 10.72
CA VAL A 73 5.46 -10.63 10.69
C VAL A 73 5.78 -9.80 11.92
N VAL A 74 6.10 -8.52 11.72
CA VAL A 74 6.51 -7.61 12.79
C VAL A 74 5.32 -6.78 13.27
N ALA A 75 4.54 -6.24 12.32
CA ALA A 75 3.40 -5.38 12.63
C ALA A 75 2.33 -5.50 11.54
N LEU A 76 1.07 -5.27 11.94
CA LEU A 76 -0.10 -5.16 11.07
C LEU A 76 -0.84 -3.85 11.35
N PRO A 77 -0.21 -2.69 11.12
CA PRO A 77 -0.86 -1.40 11.28
C PRO A 77 -1.82 -1.16 10.11
N GLY A 78 -3.07 -0.84 10.42
CA GLY A 78 -4.07 -0.54 9.40
C GLY A 78 -5.44 -0.23 9.98
N SER A 79 -6.26 0.41 9.15
CA SER A 79 -7.62 0.80 9.53
C SER A 79 -8.64 -0.26 9.16
N VAL A 80 -8.32 -1.13 8.20
CA VAL A 80 -9.12 -2.29 7.80
C VAL A 80 -8.50 -3.56 8.37
N PRO A 81 -9.31 -4.57 8.75
CA PRO A 81 -8.76 -5.87 9.12
C PRO A 81 -7.82 -6.40 8.04
N MET A 82 -6.65 -6.91 8.44
CA MET A 82 -5.68 -7.51 7.52
C MET A 82 -5.17 -8.85 8.05
N THR A 83 -4.67 -9.68 7.13
CA THR A 83 -4.01 -10.94 7.45
C THR A 83 -2.66 -10.99 6.76
N ALA A 84 -1.65 -11.47 7.46
CA ALA A 84 -0.32 -11.68 6.90
C ALA A 84 0.12 -13.12 7.07
N LYS A 85 0.60 -13.72 5.99
CA LYS A 85 1.08 -15.10 5.93
C LYS A 85 2.47 -15.11 5.31
N ILE A 86 3.34 -15.99 5.81
CA ILE A 86 4.66 -16.23 5.24
C ILE A 86 4.70 -17.64 4.69
N THR A 87 5.07 -17.78 3.43
CA THR A 87 5.16 -19.06 2.72
C THR A 87 6.58 -19.26 2.19
N ARG A 88 7.26 -20.30 2.66
CA ARG A 88 8.67 -20.60 2.31
C ARG A 88 8.75 -21.52 1.08
N SER A 89 8.38 -21.00 -0.09
CA SER A 89 8.25 -21.80 -1.33
C SER A 89 9.22 -21.44 -2.44
N LEU A 90 10.03 -20.39 -2.29
CA LEU A 90 11.01 -20.03 -3.32
C LEU A 90 12.26 -20.92 -3.19
N PRO A 91 12.99 -21.18 -4.30
CA PRO A 91 14.23 -21.93 -4.27
C PRO A 91 15.21 -21.35 -3.25
N ALA A 92 15.95 -22.22 -2.55
CA ALA A 92 16.97 -21.76 -1.61
C ALA A 92 18.05 -20.95 -2.33
N ASN A 93 18.46 -19.86 -1.71
CA ASN A 93 19.57 -19.07 -2.24
C ASN A 93 20.87 -19.70 -1.76
N GLY A 94 21.88 -19.78 -2.63
CA GLY A 94 23.21 -20.25 -2.27
C GLY A 94 23.86 -19.35 -1.21
N LEU A 95 24.82 -19.90 -0.44
CA LEU A 95 25.54 -19.18 0.62
C LEU A 95 26.26 -17.91 0.13
N LEU A 96 26.56 -17.82 -1.17
CA LEU A 96 27.19 -16.68 -1.84
C LEU A 96 26.19 -15.74 -2.52
N SER A 97 24.89 -15.99 -2.40
CA SER A 97 23.87 -15.15 -3.02
C SER A 97 23.72 -13.86 -2.21
N LEU A 98 24.16 -12.75 -2.80
CA LEU A 98 24.04 -11.40 -2.23
C LEU A 98 22.59 -10.89 -2.13
N GLY A 99 21.61 -11.67 -2.59
CA GLY A 99 20.22 -11.25 -2.70
C GLY A 99 19.23 -12.31 -2.23
N VAL A 100 18.22 -11.88 -1.50
CA VAL A 100 17.08 -12.73 -1.10
C VAL A 100 15.88 -12.40 -2.00
N PRO A 101 15.47 -13.27 -2.93
CA PRO A 101 14.29 -13.04 -3.74
C PRO A 101 13.05 -13.16 -2.87
N VAL A 102 12.15 -12.18 -2.97
CA VAL A 102 10.91 -12.14 -2.21
C VAL A 102 9.78 -11.81 -3.17
N VAL A 103 8.64 -12.46 -2.96
CA VAL A 103 7.40 -12.15 -3.70
C VAL A 103 6.29 -11.85 -2.71
N VAL A 104 5.77 -10.64 -2.74
CA VAL A 104 4.59 -10.25 -1.98
C VAL A 104 3.37 -10.49 -2.87
N LYS A 105 2.39 -11.22 -2.33
CA LYS A 105 1.05 -11.33 -2.90
C LYS A 105 0.09 -10.52 -2.03
N VAL A 106 -0.69 -9.67 -2.66
CA VAL A 106 -1.76 -8.94 -1.99
C VAL A 106 -3.08 -9.21 -2.68
N THR A 107 -4.10 -9.55 -1.90
CA THR A 107 -5.46 -9.71 -2.39
C THR A 107 -6.41 -8.84 -1.58
N VAL A 108 -7.03 -7.87 -2.25
CA VAL A 108 -8.08 -7.02 -1.69
C VAL A 108 -9.42 -7.51 -2.21
N LYS A 109 -10.20 -8.25 -1.40
CA LYS A 109 -11.52 -8.75 -1.81
C LYS A 109 -12.61 -7.73 -1.49
N ALA A 110 -13.37 -7.37 -2.52
CA ALA A 110 -14.41 -6.36 -2.41
C ALA A 110 -15.62 -6.66 -3.31
N SER A 111 -16.79 -6.13 -2.96
CA SER A 111 -17.97 -6.23 -3.84
C SER A 111 -17.89 -5.36 -5.10
N ALA A 112 -16.97 -4.40 -5.14
CA ALA A 112 -16.73 -3.50 -6.27
C ALA A 112 -15.31 -3.71 -6.85
N SER A 113 -15.13 -3.32 -8.12
CA SER A 113 -13.84 -3.34 -8.81
C SER A 113 -13.21 -1.95 -8.80
N PHE A 114 -12.02 -1.81 -8.25
CA PHE A 114 -11.27 -0.55 -8.17
C PHE A 114 -9.76 -0.80 -8.26
N ASP A 115 -9.00 0.25 -8.56
CA ASP A 115 -7.55 0.17 -8.67
C ASP A 115 -6.89 0.17 -7.30
N THR A 116 -5.83 -0.62 -7.16
CA THR A 116 -5.02 -0.74 -5.95
C THR A 116 -3.56 -0.50 -6.31
N LYS A 117 -2.80 0.06 -5.38
CA LYS A 117 -1.36 0.27 -5.55
C LYS A 117 -0.65 -0.35 -4.36
N THR A 118 0.19 -1.34 -4.62
CA THR A 118 1.05 -1.93 -3.58
C THR A 118 2.48 -1.44 -3.77
N THR A 119 3.07 -0.89 -2.72
CA THR A 119 4.44 -0.40 -2.67
C THR A 119 5.19 -1.16 -1.59
N VAL A 120 6.37 -1.65 -1.91
CA VAL A 120 7.25 -2.33 -0.97
C VAL A 120 8.46 -1.46 -0.74
N THR A 121 8.79 -1.19 0.52
CA THR A 121 9.91 -0.36 0.96
C THR A 121 10.78 -1.14 1.95
N GLY A 122 12.06 -1.33 1.65
CA GLY A 122 13.01 -2.04 2.53
C GLY A 122 13.93 -1.10 3.31
N THR A 123 14.41 -1.55 4.48
CA THR A 123 15.36 -0.78 5.32
C THR A 123 16.76 -0.64 4.70
N TYR A 124 17.18 -1.57 3.84
CA TYR A 124 18.50 -1.54 3.22
C TYR A 124 18.45 -0.89 1.82
N LEU A 125 19.34 0.09 1.62
CA LEU A 125 19.63 0.87 0.40
C LEU A 125 18.52 0.87 -0.67
N ARG A 126 17.55 1.80 -0.53
CA ARG A 126 16.64 2.23 -1.62
C ARG A 126 15.82 1.13 -2.29
N LEU A 127 15.53 0.01 -1.62
CA LEU A 127 14.56 -0.93 -2.16
C LEU A 127 13.17 -0.30 -2.12
N SER A 128 12.71 0.19 -3.26
CA SER A 128 11.32 0.58 -3.49
C SER A 128 10.82 -0.11 -4.75
N SER A 129 9.73 -0.88 -4.63
CA SER A 129 9.07 -1.53 -5.75
C SER A 129 7.57 -1.32 -5.64
N ALA A 130 6.95 -0.85 -6.71
CA ALA A 130 5.51 -0.63 -6.75
C ALA A 130 4.87 -1.49 -7.84
N ALA A 131 3.68 -2.02 -7.54
CA ALA A 131 2.83 -2.69 -8.50
C ALA A 131 1.42 -2.10 -8.42
N TYR A 132 0.81 -1.89 -9.58
CA TYR A 132 -0.60 -1.53 -9.71
C TYR A 132 -1.41 -2.79 -9.97
N GLY A 133 -2.56 -2.89 -9.32
CA GLY A 133 -3.48 -4.01 -9.47
C GLY A 133 -4.92 -3.56 -9.35
N LYS A 134 -5.84 -4.52 -9.22
CA LYS A 134 -7.26 -4.26 -9.01
C LYS A 134 -7.78 -5.08 -7.84
N SER A 135 -8.85 -4.62 -7.19
CA SER A 135 -9.59 -5.43 -6.24
C SER A 135 -10.09 -6.72 -6.88
N ASN A 136 -10.26 -7.76 -6.06
CA ASN A 136 -10.58 -9.14 -6.45
C ASN A 136 -9.52 -9.85 -7.30
N VAL A 137 -8.38 -9.22 -7.56
CA VAL A 137 -7.23 -9.80 -8.25
C VAL A 137 -6.05 -9.86 -7.29
N THR A 138 -5.24 -10.91 -7.38
CA THR A 138 -4.01 -10.99 -6.60
C THR A 138 -2.91 -10.20 -7.31
N THR A 139 -2.41 -9.17 -6.63
CA THR A 139 -1.28 -8.36 -7.08
C THR A 139 0.02 -9.00 -6.62
N PHE A 140 1.01 -9.08 -7.50
CA PHE A 140 2.32 -9.66 -7.21
C PHE A 140 3.38 -8.56 -7.27
N VAL A 141 4.12 -8.37 -6.19
CA VAL A 141 5.33 -7.54 -6.17
C VAL A 141 6.53 -8.46 -6.02
N ARG A 142 7.41 -8.47 -7.02
CA ARG A 142 8.63 -9.29 -7.02
C ARG A 142 9.83 -8.38 -6.88
N TYR A 143 10.71 -8.70 -5.95
CA TYR A 143 11.92 -7.95 -5.74
C TYR A 143 12.99 -8.84 -5.09
N THR A 144 14.22 -8.36 -5.11
CA THR A 144 15.35 -9.00 -4.44
C THR A 144 15.84 -8.08 -3.35
N LEU A 145 15.77 -8.52 -2.10
CA LEU A 145 16.42 -7.83 -0.99
C LEU A 145 17.93 -7.98 -1.14
N ILE A 146 18.62 -6.88 -1.40
CA ILE A 146 20.08 -6.84 -1.43
C ILE A 146 20.52 -6.26 -0.09
N GLY A 147 21.16 -7.10 0.73
CA GLY A 147 21.59 -6.68 2.06
C GLY A 147 21.97 -7.86 2.94
N LEU A 148 23.28 -8.12 2.99
CA LEU A 148 24.04 -8.65 4.13
C LEU A 148 25.44 -8.03 4.07
#